data_AF-A0A2I4AK32-F1
#
_entry.id   AF-A0A2I4AK32-F1
#
_cell.length_a   1.000
_cell.length_b   1.000
_cell.length_c   1.000
_cell.angle_alpha   90.00
_cell.angle_beta   90.00
_cell.angle_gamma   90.00
#
_symmetry.space_group_name_H-M   'P 1'
#
loop_
_entity.id
_entity.type
_entity.pdbx_description
1 polymer ?
#
loop_
_entity_poly.entity_id
_entity_poly.type
_entity_poly.pdbx_seq_one_letter_code
_entity_poly.pdbx_strand_id
1 'polypeptide(L)'
;MKNQVKPETAGVIDVLTEAHIRTVMVTGDNILTAVNVAKSCRMIGSDEKVIFVTATPQTAQSVPTLRFSLDNEGAPNSTDVTDQEGPGYHLAIDGRSFSALCDHFPDYLPKVLMKATIFARMLPDQKAQMVMELQKLNYCVGMCGDGDGK
;
A
#
# COMPACT_ATOMS: atom_id res chain seq x y z
N MET A 1 12.05 12.96 -16.91
CA MET A 1 10.82 13.77 -16.80
C MET A 1 10.17 13.39 -15.47
N LYS A 2 9.91 14.33 -14.54
CA LYS A 2 9.19 14.02 -13.30
C LYS A 2 7.70 14.16 -13.58
N ASN A 3 6.93 13.08 -13.42
CA ASN A 3 5.47 13.17 -13.40
C ASN A 3 5.06 14.00 -12.18
N GLN A 4 4.56 15.21 -12.42
CA GLN A 4 4.08 16.06 -11.36
C GLN A 4 2.62 15.72 -11.07
N VAL A 5 2.27 15.72 -9.78
CA VAL A 5 0.89 15.57 -9.34
C VAL A 5 0.10 16.80 -9.83
N LYS A 6 -1.13 16.58 -10.33
CA LYS A 6 -2.00 17.69 -10.74
C LYS A 6 -2.30 18.57 -9.52
N PRO A 7 -2.31 19.91 -9.67
CA PRO A 7 -2.43 20.82 -8.53
C PRO A 7 -3.73 20.64 -7.73
N GLU A 8 -4.80 20.17 -8.39
CA GLU A 8 -6.11 19.93 -7.76
C GLU A 8 -6.13 18.67 -6.89
N THR A 9 -5.18 17.74 -7.07
CA THR A 9 -5.20 16.40 -6.45
C THR A 9 -5.31 16.50 -4.93
N ALA A 10 -4.50 17.36 -4.30
CA ALA A 10 -4.45 17.45 -2.85
C ALA A 10 -5.81 17.92 -2.28
N GLY A 11 -6.45 18.93 -2.89
CA GLY A 11 -7.78 19.38 -2.48
C GLY A 11 -8.86 18.31 -2.65
N VAL A 12 -8.78 17.49 -3.69
CA VAL A 12 -9.70 16.35 -3.88
C VAL A 12 -9.50 15.28 -2.80
N ILE A 13 -8.26 14.98 -2.43
CA ILE A 13 -7.96 14.03 -1.35
C ILE A 13 -8.53 14.52 -0.01
N ASP A 14 -8.47 15.83 0.28
CA ASP A 14 -9.08 16.40 1.50
C ASP A 14 -10.59 16.15 1.53
N VAL A 15 -11.29 16.48 0.44
CA VAL A 15 -12.74 16.28 0.33
C VAL A 15 -13.13 14.81 0.54
N LEU A 16 -12.38 13.88 -0.06
CA LEU A 16 -12.63 12.44 0.12
C LEU A 16 -12.39 12.02 1.57
N THR A 17 -11.33 12.55 2.20
CA THR A 17 -10.99 12.25 3.59
C THR A 17 -12.05 12.78 4.56
N GLU A 18 -12.52 14.02 4.37
CA GLU A 18 -13.62 14.63 5.13
C GLU A 18 -14.93 13.84 4.96
N ALA A 19 -15.16 13.28 3.77
CA ALA A 19 -16.29 12.40 3.47
C ALA A 19 -16.12 10.96 4.00
N HIS A 20 -15.03 10.67 4.74
CA HIS A 20 -14.71 9.33 5.26
C HIS A 20 -14.52 8.27 4.15
N ILE A 21 -14.09 8.70 2.96
CA ILE A 21 -13.75 7.84 1.85
C ILE A 21 -12.24 7.59 1.87
N ARG A 22 -11.84 6.37 2.25
CA ARG A 22 -10.43 5.97 2.26
C ARG A 22 -9.85 5.94 0.84
N THR A 23 -8.80 6.71 0.60
CA THR A 23 -8.06 6.70 -0.67
C THR A 23 -6.89 5.74 -0.64
N VAL A 24 -6.76 4.89 -1.67
CA VAL A 24 -5.65 3.93 -1.83
C VAL A 24 -4.97 4.17 -3.18
N MET A 25 -3.64 4.23 -3.20
CA MET A 25 -2.84 4.37 -4.40
C MET A 25 -2.40 3.02 -4.94
N VAL A 26 -2.66 2.76 -6.21
CA VAL A 26 -2.19 1.56 -6.92
C VAL A 26 -1.45 1.98 -8.18
N THR A 27 -0.13 1.77 -8.24
CA THR A 27 0.73 2.27 -9.32
C THR A 27 1.69 1.21 -9.86
N GLY A 28 2.15 1.41 -11.10
CA GLY A 28 3.28 0.68 -11.69
C GLY A 28 4.65 1.24 -11.30
N ASP A 29 4.69 2.43 -10.68
CA ASP A 29 5.93 3.11 -10.29
C ASP A 29 6.66 2.43 -9.12
N ASN A 30 7.89 2.88 -8.88
CA ASN A 30 8.66 2.49 -7.70
C ASN A 30 7.95 2.94 -6.40
N ILE A 31 8.03 2.10 -5.37
CA ILE A 31 7.37 2.32 -4.09
C ILE A 31 7.79 3.61 -3.39
N LEU A 32 9.07 4.01 -3.47
CA LEU A 32 9.54 5.26 -2.87
C LEU A 32 9.00 6.48 -3.61
N THR A 33 8.89 6.39 -4.94
CA THR A 33 8.23 7.42 -5.75
C THR A 33 6.76 7.54 -5.36
N ALA A 34 6.06 6.42 -5.22
CA ALA A 34 4.65 6.38 -4.80
C ALA A 34 4.46 6.98 -3.41
N VAL A 35 5.32 6.66 -2.44
CA VAL A 35 5.31 7.25 -1.09
C VAL A 35 5.51 8.76 -1.15
N ASN A 36 6.48 9.24 -1.94
CA ASN A 36 6.72 10.66 -2.09
C ASN A 36 5.52 11.40 -2.72
N VAL A 37 4.88 10.78 -3.73
CA VAL A 37 3.65 11.32 -4.34
C VAL A 37 2.52 11.36 -3.33
N ALA A 38 2.28 10.27 -2.59
CA ALA A 38 1.24 10.17 -1.57
C ALA A 38 1.38 11.23 -0.47
N LYS A 39 2.62 11.51 -0.01
CA LYS A 39 2.90 12.60 0.92
C LYS A 39 2.63 13.98 0.31
N SER A 40 3.05 14.19 -0.95
CA SER A 40 2.85 15.49 -1.63
C SER A 40 1.39 15.84 -1.90
N CYS A 41 0.51 14.83 -2.07
CA CYS A 41 -0.92 15.02 -2.26
C CYS A 41 -1.76 14.79 -1.00
N ARG A 42 -1.12 14.68 0.17
CA ARG A 42 -1.77 14.52 1.48
C ARG A 42 -2.63 13.26 1.63
N MET A 43 -2.38 12.22 0.82
CA MET A 43 -2.87 10.87 1.11
C MET A 43 -2.19 10.27 2.35
N ILE A 44 -0.99 10.75 2.64
CA ILE A 44 -0.22 10.45 3.84
C ILE A 44 0.22 11.81 4.40
N GLY A 45 -0.10 12.07 5.66
CA GLY A 45 0.32 13.24 6.42
C GLY A 45 1.84 13.30 6.57
N SER A 46 2.36 14.51 6.78
CA SER A 46 3.80 14.73 6.91
C SER A 46 4.42 14.08 8.16
N ASP A 47 3.62 13.90 9.21
CA ASP A 47 3.95 13.32 10.50
C ASP A 47 3.58 11.83 10.60
N GLU A 48 2.85 11.30 9.61
CA GLU A 48 2.44 9.91 9.56
C GLU A 48 3.57 8.99 9.07
N LYS A 49 3.67 7.82 9.69
CA LYS A 49 4.73 6.85 9.42
C LYS A 49 4.35 5.93 8.27
N VAL A 50 5.35 5.52 7.48
CA VAL A 50 5.18 4.50 6.44
C VAL A 50 5.94 3.25 6.82
N ILE A 51 5.24 2.12 6.86
CA ILE A 51 5.81 0.80 7.12
C ILE A 51 5.80 0.03 5.80
N PHE A 52 6.97 -0.43 5.39
CA PHE A 52 7.15 -1.26 4.20
C PHE A 52 6.88 -2.72 4.54
N VAL A 53 5.96 -3.33 3.82
CA VAL A 53 5.62 -4.75 3.94
C VAL A 53 6.42 -5.50 2.88
N THR A 54 7.30 -6.38 3.34
CA THR A 54 8.08 -7.26 2.47
C THR A 54 7.70 -8.71 2.74
N ALA A 55 7.18 -9.39 1.72
CA ALA A 55 6.92 -10.82 1.78
C ALA A 55 7.74 -11.53 0.70
N THR A 56 8.40 -12.63 1.08
CA THR A 56 9.14 -13.48 0.15
C THR A 56 8.47 -14.84 0.04
N PRO A 57 8.38 -15.40 -1.19
CA PRO A 57 7.78 -16.71 -1.36
C PRO A 57 8.69 -17.82 -0.83
N GLN A 58 8.14 -19.05 -0.75
CA GLN A 58 8.95 -20.23 -0.51
C GLN A 58 9.91 -20.47 -1.68
N THR A 59 11.17 -20.75 -1.38
CA THR A 59 12.14 -21.22 -2.38
C THR A 59 12.71 -22.58 -1.95
N ALA A 60 13.48 -23.23 -2.83
CA ALA A 60 14.18 -24.46 -2.48
C ALA A 60 15.17 -24.29 -1.30
N GLN A 61 15.56 -23.05 -0.99
CA GLN A 61 16.60 -22.73 -0.01
C GLN A 61 16.07 -21.94 1.19
N SER A 62 14.81 -21.50 1.18
CA SER A 62 14.25 -20.65 2.25
C SER A 62 12.75 -20.83 2.43
N VAL A 63 12.31 -20.78 3.69
CA VAL A 63 10.89 -20.66 4.03
C VAL A 63 10.35 -19.26 3.65
N PRO A 64 9.04 -19.11 3.44
CA PRO A 64 8.43 -17.79 3.27
C PRO A 64 8.76 -16.87 4.45
N THR A 65 8.97 -15.59 4.17
CA THR A 65 9.15 -14.58 5.24
C THR A 65 8.23 -13.40 5.04
N LEU A 66 7.75 -12.82 6.14
CA LEU A 66 6.96 -11.60 6.17
C LEU A 66 7.62 -10.62 7.14
N ARG A 67 7.90 -9.39 6.68
CA ARG A 67 8.58 -8.35 7.47
C ARG A 67 7.86 -7.01 7.31
N PHE A 68 7.85 -6.26 8.40
CA PHE A 68 7.35 -4.90 8.50
C PHE A 68 8.51 -3.99 8.91
N SER A 69 8.83 -2.98 8.11
CA SER A 69 10.00 -2.12 8.35
C SER A 69 9.62 -0.65 8.24
N LEU A 70 9.93 0.12 9.29
CA LEU A 70 9.88 1.59 9.25
C LEU A 70 11.08 2.08 8.43
N ASP A 71 10.83 2.85 7.37
CA ASP A 71 11.80 3.55 6.50
C ASP A 71 13.25 3.01 6.47
N ASN A 72 13.59 2.33 5.37
CA ASN A 72 14.89 1.94 4.77
C ASN A 72 16.22 1.97 5.59
N GLU A 73 16.21 1.89 6.91
CA GLU A 73 17.36 1.54 7.73
C GLU A 73 17.33 0.02 7.86
N GLY A 74 18.37 -0.67 7.39
CA GLY A 74 18.47 -2.12 7.25
C GLY A 74 18.41 -2.93 8.56
N ALA A 75 17.78 -2.41 9.61
CA ALA A 75 17.55 -3.10 10.87
C ALA A 75 16.18 -3.82 10.83
N PRO A 76 16.14 -5.13 11.08
CA PRO A 76 14.90 -5.89 11.20
C PRO A 76 14.22 -5.58 12.54
N ASN A 77 13.67 -4.37 12.69
CA ASN A 77 12.78 -4.09 13.81
C ASN A 77 11.41 -4.66 13.45
N SER A 78 11.24 -5.95 13.73
CA SER A 78 9.91 -6.59 13.77
C SER A 78 9.12 -5.86 14.85
N THR A 79 8.38 -4.85 14.43
CA THR A 79 7.41 -4.20 15.29
C THR A 79 6.14 -4.99 15.13
N ASP A 80 5.76 -5.72 16.19
CA ASP A 80 4.39 -6.17 16.32
C ASP A 80 3.52 -4.92 16.21
N VAL A 81 2.76 -4.86 15.13
CA VAL A 81 1.89 -3.73 14.79
C VAL A 81 0.66 -3.79 15.71
N THR A 82 0.90 -3.60 17.01
CA THR A 82 -0.16 -3.41 18.00
C THR A 82 -0.68 -1.98 17.89
N ASP A 83 -2.01 -1.83 17.95
CA ASP A 83 -2.70 -0.55 18.07
C ASP A 83 -2.07 0.30 19.17
N GLN A 84 -1.15 1.19 18.79
CA GLN A 84 -0.50 2.12 19.69
C GLN A 84 -1.12 3.50 19.45
N GLU A 85 -1.53 4.14 20.54
CA GLU A 85 -1.94 5.54 20.57
C GLU A 85 -0.73 6.41 20.13
N GLY A 86 -0.76 6.82 18.87
CA GLY A 86 0.29 7.58 18.21
C GLY A 86 -0.21 8.08 16.86
N PRO A 87 0.57 8.90 16.14
CA PRO A 87 0.21 9.30 14.78
C PRO A 87 -0.03 8.05 13.93
N GLY A 88 -1.05 8.12 13.07
CA GLY A 88 -1.42 7.03 12.18
C GLY A 88 -0.22 6.50 11.39
N TYR A 89 -0.28 5.22 11.01
CA TYR A 89 0.71 4.63 10.11
C TYR A 89 0.02 4.09 8.85
N HIS A 90 0.76 4.12 7.76
CA HIS A 90 0.35 3.58 6.47
C HIS A 90 1.24 2.41 6.09
N LEU A 91 0.66 1.39 5.48
CA LEU A 91 1.46 0.34 4.86
C LEU A 91 1.72 0.64 3.38
N ALA A 92 2.92 0.31 2.94
CA ALA A 92 3.32 0.30 1.54
C ALA A 92 3.83 -1.09 1.16
N ILE A 93 3.31 -1.67 0.09
CA ILE A 93 3.67 -3.01 -0.39
C ILE A 93 3.93 -2.99 -1.90
N ASP A 94 4.92 -3.76 -2.37
CA ASP A 94 5.17 -3.94 -3.80
C ASP A 94 4.45 -5.18 -4.36
N GLY A 95 4.24 -5.23 -5.67
CA GLY A 95 3.51 -6.32 -6.31
C GLY A 95 4.09 -7.72 -6.03
N ARG A 96 5.41 -7.85 -5.89
CA ARG A 96 6.05 -9.14 -5.56
C ARG A 96 5.69 -9.59 -4.14
N SER A 97 5.79 -8.67 -3.18
CA SER A 97 5.41 -8.92 -1.79
C SER A 97 3.90 -9.16 -1.68
N PHE A 98 3.08 -8.46 -2.45
CA PHE A 98 1.63 -8.68 -2.47
C PHE A 98 1.26 -10.09 -2.93
N SER A 99 1.89 -10.59 -4.00
CA SER A 99 1.70 -11.98 -4.42
C SER A 99 2.13 -12.98 -3.34
N ALA A 100 3.32 -12.81 -2.77
CA ALA A 100 3.79 -13.70 -1.71
C ALA A 100 2.92 -13.63 -0.44
N LEU A 101 2.37 -12.46 -0.11
CA LEU A 101 1.41 -12.27 0.99
C LEU A 101 0.13 -13.06 0.74
N CYS A 102 -0.41 -13.02 -0.49
CA CYS A 102 -1.61 -13.77 -0.85
C CYS A 102 -1.37 -15.28 -0.79
N ASP A 103 -0.23 -15.75 -1.30
CA ASP A 103 0.05 -17.18 -1.46
C ASP A 103 0.49 -17.86 -0.15
N HIS A 104 1.24 -17.14 0.69
CA HIS A 104 1.91 -17.75 1.85
C HIS A 104 1.47 -17.19 3.21
N PHE A 105 0.80 -16.05 3.25
CA PHE A 105 0.40 -15.38 4.50
C PHE A 105 -1.06 -14.88 4.48
N PRO A 106 -2.04 -15.75 4.16
CA PRO A 106 -3.44 -15.34 4.01
C PRO A 106 -4.03 -14.73 5.29
N ASP A 107 -3.56 -15.14 6.47
CA ASP A 107 -4.02 -14.60 7.76
C ASP A 107 -3.63 -13.13 7.98
N TYR A 108 -2.58 -12.66 7.30
CA TYR A 108 -2.12 -11.27 7.36
C TYR A 108 -2.71 -10.42 6.23
N LEU A 109 -3.20 -11.03 5.16
CA LEU A 109 -3.73 -10.33 3.99
C LEU A 109 -4.85 -9.33 4.37
N PRO A 110 -5.87 -9.68 5.18
CA PRO A 110 -6.88 -8.71 5.60
C PRO A 110 -6.30 -7.51 6.34
N LYS A 111 -5.35 -7.74 7.25
CA LYS A 111 -4.71 -6.68 8.04
C LYS A 111 -3.94 -5.72 7.15
N VAL A 112 -3.19 -6.25 6.18
CA VAL A 112 -2.45 -5.44 5.21
C VAL A 112 -3.41 -4.65 4.33
N LEU A 113 -4.45 -5.28 3.77
CA LEU A 113 -5.44 -4.60 2.92
C LEU A 113 -6.18 -3.48 3.67
N MET A 114 -6.49 -3.65 4.95
CA MET A 114 -7.17 -2.64 5.78
C MET A 114 -6.29 -1.43 6.12
N LYS A 115 -4.96 -1.55 6.09
CA LYS A 115 -4.01 -0.47 6.47
C LYS A 115 -3.13 0.04 5.34
N ALA A 116 -3.01 -0.69 4.24
CA ALA A 116 -2.17 -0.31 3.10
C ALA A 116 -2.74 0.87 2.34
N THR A 117 -1.91 1.90 2.18
CA THR A 117 -2.26 3.10 1.39
C THR A 117 -1.61 3.08 0.03
N ILE A 118 -0.51 2.31 -0.11
CA ILE A 118 0.26 2.25 -1.35
C ILE A 118 0.48 0.79 -1.76
N PHE A 119 0.09 0.49 -2.98
CA PHE A 119 0.43 -0.73 -3.71
C PHE A 119 1.23 -0.33 -4.95
N ALA A 120 2.53 -0.60 -4.93
CA ALA A 120 3.47 -0.16 -5.97
C ALA A 120 3.93 -1.33 -6.86
N ARG A 121 4.38 -1.02 -8.08
CA ARG A 121 4.75 -2.03 -9.09
C ARG A 121 3.70 -3.13 -9.29
N MET A 122 2.42 -2.76 -9.24
CA MET A 122 1.32 -3.70 -9.38
C MET A 122 1.03 -4.00 -10.85
N LEU A 123 1.01 -5.29 -11.20
CA LEU A 123 0.54 -5.78 -12.49
C LEU A 123 -0.99 -5.64 -12.61
N PRO A 124 -1.56 -5.55 -13.82
CA PRO A 124 -3.00 -5.44 -14.02
C PRO A 124 -3.83 -6.47 -13.23
N ASP A 125 -3.45 -7.75 -13.30
CA ASP A 125 -4.13 -8.83 -12.58
C ASP A 125 -4.03 -8.66 -11.06
N GLN A 126 -2.91 -8.17 -10.55
CA GLN A 126 -2.74 -7.90 -9.12
C GLN A 126 -3.64 -6.76 -8.65
N LYS A 127 -3.92 -5.76 -9.50
CA LYS A 127 -4.89 -4.69 -9.18
C LYS A 127 -6.30 -5.27 -9.06
N ALA A 128 -6.69 -6.12 -10.00
CA ALA A 128 -7.98 -6.81 -9.96
C ALA A 128 -8.11 -7.69 -8.71
N GLN A 129 -7.06 -8.47 -8.40
CA GLN A 129 -7.02 -9.30 -7.19
C GLN A 129 -7.16 -8.45 -5.92
N MET A 130 -6.42 -7.36 -5.79
CA MET A 130 -6.53 -6.45 -4.64
C MET A 130 -7.97 -5.94 -4.44
N VAL A 131 -8.65 -5.55 -5.52
CA VAL A 131 -10.06 -5.11 -5.47
C VAL A 131 -10.97 -6.24 -5.01
N MET A 132 -10.80 -7.45 -5.57
CA MET A 132 -11.61 -8.62 -5.18
C MET A 132 -11.41 -8.98 -3.70
N GLU A 133 -10.18 -8.94 -3.18
CA GLU A 133 -9.91 -9.22 -1.77
C GLU A 133 -10.49 -8.15 -0.84
N LEU A 134 -10.45 -6.87 -1.21
CA LEU A 134 -11.14 -5.81 -0.45
C LEU A 134 -12.67 -6.01 -0.44
N GLN A 135 -13.26 -6.41 -1.57
CA GLN A 135 -14.69 -6.71 -1.66
C GLN A 135 -15.09 -7.90 -0.78
N LYS A 136 -14.25 -8.94 -0.66
CA LYS A 136 -14.46 -10.07 0.26
C LYS A 136 -14.48 -9.63 1.73
N LEU A 137 -13.83 -8.52 2.07
CA LEU A 137 -13.87 -7.89 3.39
C LEU A 137 -15.06 -6.93 3.56
N ASN A 138 -16.05 -7.00 2.67
CA ASN A 138 -17.25 -6.15 2.63
C ASN A 138 -17.00 -4.66 2.37
N TYR A 139 -15.87 -4.29 1.75
CA TYR A 139 -15.67 -2.92 1.27
C TYR A 139 -16.39 -2.68 -0.05
N CYS A 140 -17.04 -1.52 -0.18
CA CYS A 140 -17.39 -0.96 -1.47
C CYS A 140 -16.15 -0.28 -2.06
N VAL A 141 -15.73 -0.69 -3.25
CA VAL A 141 -14.49 -0.21 -3.87
C VAL A 141 -14.79 0.51 -5.18
N GLY A 142 -14.36 1.77 -5.29
CA GLY A 142 -14.34 2.53 -6.53
C GLY A 142 -12.89 2.68 -7.03
N MET A 143 -12.66 2.45 -8.31
CA MET A 143 -11.35 2.61 -8.94
C MET A 143 -11.41 3.69 -10.01
N CYS A 144 -10.50 4.66 -9.97
CA CYS A 144 -10.29 5.63 -11.02
C CYS A 144 -8.83 5.58 -11.49
N GLY A 145 -8.61 5.70 -12.80
CA GLY A 145 -7.28 5.67 -13.40
C GLY A 145 -7.34 5.95 -14.89
N ASP A 146 -6.30 6.57 -15.40
CA ASP A 146 -6.02 6.74 -16.82
C ASP A 146 -5.34 5.48 -17.34
N GLY A 147 -6.13 4.44 -17.63
CA GLY A 147 -5.60 3.23 -18.21
C GLY A 147 -5.00 3.51 -19.59
N ASP A 148 -3.73 3.17 -19.80
CA ASP A 148 -3.24 2.81 -21.13
C ASP A 148 -3.33 1.28 -21.21
N GLY A 149 -4.53 0.81 -21.54
CA GLY A 149 -4.77 -0.60 -21.82
C GLY A 149 -4.10 -0.98 -23.13
N LYS A 150 -2.82 -1.36 -23.07
CA LYS A 150 -2.12 -2.10 -24.11
C LYS A 150 -1.37 -3.27 -23.49
#